data_AF-A0A7S3SG12-F1
#
_entry.id   AF-A0A7S3SG12-F1
#
_cell.length_a   1.000
_cell.length_b   1.000
_cell.length_c   1.000
_cell.angle_alpha   90.00
_cell.angle_beta   90.00
_cell.angle_gamma   90.00
#
_symmetry.space_group_name_H-M   'P 1'
#
loop_
_entity.id
_entity.type
_entity.pdbx_description
1 polymer ?
#
loop_
_entity_poly.entity_id
_entity_poly.type
_entity_poly.pdbx_seq_one_letter_code
_entity_poly.pdbx_strand_id
1 'polypeptide(L)'
;TINLQTTVGAFITMNPGYAGRTELPENLKALFRPCAMVVPDFENIAEINLAGEGFQDSKNLAHKFVELYYMSRELLSKQHHYDWGLRAMTGVLRIAGGMKRAEPDKSEAQILMRALRDTNLPKFV
;
A
#
# COMPACT_ATOMS: atom_id res chain seq x y z
N THR A 1 30.46 -30.46 -16.40
CA THR A 1 30.13 -29.18 -17.07
C THR A 1 28.67 -28.89 -16.86
N ILE A 2 28.29 -27.65 -16.55
CA ILE A 2 26.88 -27.26 -16.33
C ILE A 2 26.42 -26.45 -17.55
N ASN A 3 25.23 -26.76 -18.06
CA ASN A 3 24.61 -26.02 -19.17
C ASN A 3 24.03 -24.70 -18.66
N LEU A 4 24.25 -23.61 -19.40
CA LEU A 4 23.72 -22.29 -19.05
C LEU A 4 22.33 -22.07 -19.67
N GLN A 5 21.45 -21.42 -18.92
CA GLN A 5 20.13 -21.00 -19.37
C GLN A 5 20.07 -19.47 -19.44
N THR A 6 19.83 -18.91 -20.63
CA THR A 6 19.83 -17.46 -20.88
C THR A 6 18.63 -16.72 -20.28
N THR A 7 17.60 -17.45 -19.84
CA THR A 7 16.40 -16.91 -19.21
C THR A 7 16.54 -16.69 -17.71
N VAL A 8 17.67 -17.08 -17.10
CA VAL A 8 17.92 -16.87 -15.68
C VAL A 8 18.29 -15.41 -15.42
N GLY A 9 17.58 -14.77 -14.50
CA GLY A 9 17.88 -13.42 -14.01
C GLY A 9 17.92 -13.38 -12.48
N ALA A 10 18.80 -12.56 -11.92
CA ALA A 10 18.89 -12.31 -10.49
C ALA A 10 18.61 -10.84 -10.21
N PHE A 11 17.78 -10.58 -9.20
CA PHE A 11 17.39 -9.23 -8.78
C PHE A 11 17.59 -9.11 -7.27
N ILE A 12 18.02 -7.94 -6.84
CA ILE A 12 18.19 -7.62 -5.43
C ILE A 12 17.39 -6.37 -5.09
N THR A 13 16.81 -6.35 -3.89
CA THR A 13 16.16 -5.17 -3.32
C THR A 13 16.94 -4.73 -2.10
N MET A 14 17.32 -3.45 -2.06
CA MET A 14 17.99 -2.83 -0.92
C MET A 14 17.10 -1.73 -0.36
N ASN A 15 16.96 -1.68 0.96
CA ASN A 15 16.36 -0.56 1.68
C ASN A 15 17.51 0.17 2.40
N PRO A 16 18.09 1.23 1.80
CA PRO A 16 19.20 1.96 2.40
C PRO A 16 18.82 2.48 3.80
N GLY A 17 19.75 2.40 4.75
CA GLY A 17 19.54 2.91 6.11
C GLY A 17 18.61 2.06 7.00
N TYR A 18 18.17 0.87 6.57
CA TYR A 18 17.40 -0.03 7.43
C TYR A 18 18.29 -0.61 8.53
N ALA A 19 17.99 -0.26 9.78
CA ALA A 19 18.80 -0.65 10.94
C ALA A 19 19.00 -2.18 11.02
N GLY A 20 20.22 -2.59 11.38
CA GLY A 20 20.57 -4.00 11.53
C GLY A 20 20.87 -4.76 10.23
N ARG A 21 20.98 -4.06 9.08
CA ARG A 21 21.41 -4.66 7.81
C ARG A 21 22.74 -4.09 7.36
N THR A 22 23.64 -4.96 6.91
CA THR A 22 24.90 -4.56 6.27
C THR A 22 24.62 -4.11 4.84
N GLU A 23 25.25 -3.03 4.42
CA GLU A 23 25.19 -2.61 3.03
C GLU A 23 25.87 -3.63 2.10
N LEU A 24 25.41 -3.65 0.85
CA LEU A 24 26.04 -4.48 -0.17
C LEU A 24 27.44 -3.93 -0.51
N PRO A 25 28.49 -4.76 -0.58
CA PRO A 25 29.80 -4.35 -1.05
C PRO A 25 29.77 -3.70 -2.45
N GLU A 26 30.61 -2.68 -2.67
CA GLU A 26 30.62 -1.91 -3.92
C GLU A 26 30.89 -2.76 -5.17
N ASN A 27 31.75 -3.77 -5.06
CA ASN A 27 32.03 -4.70 -6.17
C ASN A 27 30.79 -5.51 -6.59
N LEU A 28 29.87 -5.80 -5.65
CA LEU A 28 28.61 -6.46 -5.95
C LEU A 28 27.57 -5.44 -6.45
N LYS A 29 27.50 -4.25 -5.87
CA LYS A 29 26.61 -3.16 -6.36
C LYS A 29 26.88 -2.86 -7.84
N ALA A 30 28.15 -2.85 -8.25
CA ALA A 30 28.55 -2.59 -9.64
C ALA A 30 28.00 -3.62 -10.67
N LEU A 31 27.57 -4.81 -10.22
CA LEU A 31 26.98 -5.83 -11.09
C LEU A 31 25.48 -5.59 -11.38
N PHE A 32 24.84 -4.67 -10.65
CA PHE A 32 23.41 -4.39 -10.76
C PHE A 32 23.16 -2.95 -11.26
N ARG A 33 22.01 -2.75 -11.91
CA ARG A 33 21.55 -1.41 -12.29
C ARG A 33 20.64 -0.84 -11.19
N PRO A 34 20.91 0.38 -10.67
CA PRO A 34 20.07 0.96 -9.64
C PRO A 34 18.71 1.39 -10.21
N CYS A 35 17.65 1.19 -9.43
CA CYS A 35 16.31 1.68 -9.70
C CYS A 35 15.73 2.22 -8.39
N ALA A 36 15.48 3.52 -8.33
CA ALA A 36 14.97 4.17 -7.12
C ALA A 36 13.44 4.11 -7.08
N MET A 37 12.89 3.53 -6.02
CA MET A 37 11.45 3.47 -5.76
C MET A 37 11.15 4.41 -4.59
N VAL A 38 10.77 5.66 -4.87
CA VAL A 38 10.74 6.74 -3.84
C VAL A 38 9.36 6.89 -3.19
N VAL A 39 8.33 7.24 -3.96
CA VAL A 39 6.96 7.37 -3.44
C VAL A 39 5.99 6.80 -4.47
N PRO A 40 5.16 5.80 -4.11
CA PRO A 40 4.10 5.34 -5.00
C PRO A 40 2.94 6.34 -5.04
N ASP A 41 2.17 6.32 -6.12
CA ASP A 41 0.93 7.11 -6.21
C ASP A 41 -0.20 6.38 -5.46
N PHE A 42 -0.55 6.90 -4.27
CA PHE A 42 -1.55 6.28 -3.40
C PHE A 42 -2.96 6.37 -3.98
N GLU A 43 -3.29 7.48 -4.66
CA GLU A 43 -4.63 7.72 -5.20
C GLU A 43 -4.91 6.79 -6.37
N ASN A 44 -3.99 6.71 -7.33
CA ASN A 44 -4.11 5.80 -8.46
C ASN A 44 -4.14 4.32 -8.00
N ILE A 45 -3.32 3.95 -7.02
CA ILE A 45 -3.35 2.59 -6.47
C ILE A 45 -4.70 2.33 -5.78
N ALA A 46 -5.23 3.28 -5.00
CA ALA A 46 -6.51 3.11 -4.33
C ALA A 46 -7.67 2.99 -5.33
N GLU A 47 -7.68 3.81 -6.38
CA GLU A 47 -8.69 3.76 -7.45
C GLU A 47 -8.71 2.39 -8.13
N ILE A 48 -7.54 1.90 -8.56
CA ILE A 48 -7.42 0.59 -9.23
C ILE A 48 -7.85 -0.54 -8.31
N ASN A 49 -7.48 -0.51 -7.03
CA ASN A 49 -7.91 -1.52 -6.06
C ASN A 49 -9.43 -1.50 -5.87
N LEU A 50 -10.03 -0.34 -5.65
CA LEU A 50 -11.49 -0.22 -5.50
C LEU A 50 -12.23 -0.68 -6.76
N ALA A 51 -11.78 -0.26 -7.94
CA ALA A 51 -12.34 -0.70 -9.22
C ALA A 51 -12.24 -2.23 -9.38
N GLY A 52 -11.10 -2.83 -9.04
CA GLY A 52 -10.90 -4.28 -9.06
C GLY A 52 -11.79 -5.06 -8.08
N GLU A 53 -12.22 -4.42 -6.99
CA GLU A 53 -13.16 -4.98 -6.02
C GLU A 53 -14.64 -4.76 -6.40
N GLY A 54 -14.92 -4.09 -7.53
CA GLY A 54 -16.26 -3.87 -8.07
C GLY A 54 -16.94 -2.57 -7.63
N PHE A 55 -16.17 -1.59 -7.14
CA PHE A 55 -16.69 -0.25 -6.87
C PHE A 55 -16.85 0.54 -8.17
N GLN A 56 -18.01 1.17 -8.36
CA GLN A 56 -18.32 2.00 -9.52
C GLN A 56 -17.86 3.45 -9.34
N ASP A 57 -17.95 4.00 -8.12
CA ASP A 57 -17.48 5.36 -7.79
C ASP A 57 -16.02 5.37 -7.29
N SER A 58 -15.20 4.45 -7.81
CA SER A 58 -13.84 4.16 -7.32
C SER A 58 -12.94 5.40 -7.29
N LYS A 59 -12.99 6.24 -8.34
CA LYS A 59 -12.18 7.46 -8.46
C LYS A 59 -12.46 8.46 -7.34
N ASN A 60 -13.73 8.84 -7.15
CA ASN A 60 -14.11 9.81 -6.13
C ASN A 60 -13.86 9.27 -4.71
N LEU A 61 -14.09 7.97 -4.51
CA LEU A 61 -13.86 7.32 -3.23
C LEU A 61 -12.37 7.18 -2.90
N ALA A 62 -11.52 6.89 -3.89
CA ALA A 62 -10.07 6.82 -3.75
C ALA A 62 -9.49 8.18 -3.32
N HIS A 63 -9.85 9.26 -4.01
CA HIS A 63 -9.43 10.61 -3.65
C HIS A 63 -9.79 10.94 -2.19
N LYS A 64 -11.06 10.73 -1.80
CA LYS A 64 -11.52 10.99 -0.42
C LYS A 64 -10.80 10.11 0.61
N PHE A 65 -10.54 8.85 0.28
CA PHE A 65 -9.83 7.92 1.13
C PHE A 65 -8.38 8.37 1.39
N VAL A 66 -7.66 8.74 0.32
CA VAL A 66 -6.25 9.15 0.43
C VAL A 66 -6.13 10.48 1.16
N GLU A 67 -7.01 11.44 0.87
CA GLU A 67 -7.07 12.72 1.60
C GLU A 67 -7.34 12.50 3.09
N LEU A 68 -8.25 11.59 3.46
CA LEU A 68 -8.49 11.24 4.86
C LEU A 68 -7.22 10.68 5.53
N TYR A 69 -6.49 9.79 4.87
CA TYR A 69 -5.24 9.24 5.39
C TYR A 69 -4.16 10.31 5.57
N TYR A 70 -4.03 11.21 4.58
CA TYR A 70 -3.09 12.33 4.63
C TYR A 70 -3.42 13.27 5.80
N MET A 71 -4.68 13.68 5.92
CA MET A 71 -5.15 14.55 7.01
C MET A 71 -5.01 13.87 8.37
N SER A 72 -5.30 12.57 8.47
CA SER A 72 -5.13 11.82 9.72
C SER A 72 -3.67 11.74 10.16
N ARG A 73 -2.73 11.62 9.22
CA ARG A 73 -1.29 11.64 9.52
C ARG A 73 -0.84 12.99 10.07
N GLU A 74 -1.35 14.10 9.53
CA GLU A 74 -0.94 15.45 9.94
C GLU A 74 -1.64 15.94 11.21
N LEU A 75 -2.91 15.58 11.42
CA LEU A 75 -3.75 16.14 12.48
C LEU A 75 -3.83 15.27 13.74
N LEU A 76 -3.62 13.95 13.65
CA LEU A 76 -3.67 13.09 14.84
C LEU A 76 -2.38 13.18 15.66
N SER A 77 -2.47 12.73 16.91
CA SER A 77 -1.30 12.62 17.79
C SER A 77 -0.24 11.71 17.17
N LYS A 78 1.04 12.05 17.38
CA LYS A 78 2.15 11.23 16.87
C LYS A 78 2.30 9.98 17.72
N GLN A 79 1.89 8.83 17.19
CA GLN A 79 2.04 7.52 17.83
C GLN A 79 2.93 6.61 16.99
N HIS A 80 3.78 5.81 17.64
CA HIS A 80 4.68 4.88 16.96
C HIS A 80 3.96 3.75 16.23
N HIS A 81 2.77 3.36 16.69
CA HIS A 81 1.98 2.27 16.11
C HIS A 81 1.03 2.72 15.00
N TYR A 82 0.95 4.02 14.71
CA TYR A 82 0.18 4.50 13.56
C TYR A 82 0.90 4.16 12.26
N ASP A 83 0.23 3.42 11.39
CA ASP A 83 0.73 3.04 10.08
C ASP A 83 -0.16 3.65 8.99
N TRP A 84 0.37 4.67 8.34
CA TRP A 84 -0.25 5.37 7.20
C TRP A 84 0.35 4.92 5.85
N GLY A 85 1.16 3.85 5.86
CA GLY A 85 1.84 3.36 4.67
C GLY A 85 0.92 2.59 3.72
N LEU A 86 1.46 2.29 2.53
CA LEU A 86 0.72 1.62 1.45
C LEU A 86 0.15 0.26 1.88
N ARG A 87 0.87 -0.47 2.74
CA ARG A 87 0.42 -1.78 3.27
C ARG A 87 -0.84 -1.65 4.14
N ALA A 88 -0.90 -0.65 5.01
CA ALA A 88 -2.08 -0.42 5.84
C ALA A 88 -3.29 -0.03 4.96
N MET A 89 -3.10 0.88 4.01
CA MET A 89 -4.12 1.29 3.04
C MET A 89 -4.67 0.10 2.25
N THR A 90 -3.80 -0.68 1.59
CA THR A 90 -4.22 -1.83 0.78
C THR A 90 -4.96 -2.88 1.61
N GLY A 91 -4.60 -3.02 2.89
CA GLY A 91 -5.35 -3.83 3.85
C GLY A 91 -6.81 -3.38 4.02
N VAL A 92 -7.06 -2.08 4.18
CA VAL A 92 -8.41 -1.52 4.32
C VAL A 92 -9.22 -1.68 3.04
N LEU A 93 -8.63 -1.38 1.88
CA LEU A 93 -9.32 -1.49 0.59
C LEU A 93 -9.77 -2.94 0.30
N ARG A 94 -8.93 -3.92 0.62
CA ARG A 94 -9.28 -5.34 0.50
C ARG A 94 -10.45 -5.74 1.42
N ILE A 95 -10.48 -5.21 2.64
CA ILE A 95 -11.62 -5.44 3.56
C ILE A 95 -12.89 -4.82 2.99
N ALA A 96 -12.82 -3.58 2.51
CA ALA A 96 -13.95 -2.90 1.88
C ALA A 96 -14.48 -3.68 0.66
N GLY A 97 -13.60 -4.24 -0.16
CA GLY A 97 -13.98 -5.13 -1.27
C GLY A 97 -14.70 -6.41 -0.85
N GLY A 98 -14.23 -7.05 0.23
CA GLY A 98 -14.93 -8.17 0.86
C GLY A 98 -16.35 -7.79 1.32
N MET A 99 -16.50 -6.61 1.92
CA MET A 99 -17.80 -6.09 2.35
C MET A 99 -18.71 -5.73 1.18
N LYS A 100 -18.17 -5.18 0.08
CA LYS A 100 -18.93 -4.89 -1.14
C LYS A 100 -19.50 -6.15 -1.78
N ARG A 101 -18.74 -7.24 -1.80
CA ARG A 101 -19.26 -8.55 -2.28
C ARG A 101 -20.34 -9.12 -1.38
N ALA A 102 -20.20 -8.98 -0.06
CA ALA A 102 -21.19 -9.48 0.90
C ALA A 102 -22.48 -8.63 0.92
N GLU A 103 -22.38 -7.34 0.60
CA GLU A 103 -23.47 -6.38 0.67
C GLU A 103 -23.57 -5.56 -0.64
N PRO A 104 -23.93 -6.16 -1.80
CA PRO A 104 -23.83 -5.53 -3.12
C PRO A 104 -24.68 -4.27 -3.29
N ASP A 105 -25.87 -4.25 -2.69
CA ASP A 105 -26.85 -3.18 -2.84
C ASP A 105 -26.60 -1.97 -1.92
N LYS A 106 -25.66 -2.09 -0.98
CA LYS A 106 -25.32 -0.98 -0.09
C LYS A 106 -24.47 0.07 -0.78
N SER A 107 -24.61 1.30 -0.28
CA SER A 107 -23.81 2.43 -0.73
C SER A 107 -22.32 2.16 -0.55
N GLU A 108 -21.56 2.31 -1.63
CA GLU A 108 -20.11 2.13 -1.65
C GLU A 108 -19.39 3.04 -0.65
N ALA A 109 -19.85 4.30 -0.54
CA ALA A 109 -19.32 5.24 0.44
C ALA A 109 -19.52 4.75 1.88
N GLN A 110 -20.69 4.18 2.19
CA GLN A 110 -20.97 3.63 3.53
C GLN A 110 -20.10 2.41 3.83
N ILE A 111 -19.90 1.53 2.84
CA ILE A 111 -19.02 0.36 2.97
C ILE A 111 -17.59 0.79 3.26
N LEU A 112 -17.07 1.74 2.48
CA LEU A 112 -15.70 2.25 2.65
C LEU A 112 -15.51 2.94 4.01
N MET A 113 -16.47 3.78 4.42
CA MET A 113 -16.43 4.42 5.75
C MET A 113 -16.49 3.40 6.89
N ARG A 114 -17.29 2.33 6.74
CA ARG A 114 -17.37 1.26 7.73
C ARG A 114 -16.04 0.50 7.81
N ALA A 115 -15.45 0.13 6.68
CA ALA A 115 -14.15 -0.55 6.64
C ALA A 115 -13.03 0.31 7.28
N LEU A 116 -13.01 1.61 6.97
CA LEU A 116 -12.11 2.58 7.57
C LEU A 116 -12.25 2.64 9.09
N ARG A 117 -13.48 2.83 9.58
CA ARG A 117 -13.78 2.92 11.01
C ARG A 117 -13.37 1.64 11.74
N ASP A 118 -13.83 0.50 11.25
CA ASP A 118 -13.65 -0.79 11.92
C ASP A 118 -12.16 -1.19 11.96
N THR A 119 -11.36 -0.76 10.98
CA THR A 119 -9.90 -1.05 10.93
C THR A 119 -9.06 -0.09 11.78
N ASN A 120 -9.49 1.17 11.90
CA ASN A 120 -8.68 2.22 12.52
C ASN A 120 -9.09 2.55 13.97
N LEU A 121 -10.37 2.41 14.32
CA LEU A 121 -10.86 2.70 15.67
C LEU A 121 -10.13 1.93 16.78
N PRO A 122 -9.77 0.64 16.64
CA PRO A 122 -9.02 -0.08 17.67
C PRO A 122 -7.58 0.41 17.86
N LYS A 123 -7.05 1.20 16.92
CA LYS A 123 -5.66 1.68 16.92
C LYS A 123 -5.53 3.09 17.51
N PHE A 124 -6.58 3.91 17.39
CA PHE A 124 -6.56 5.30 17.80
C PHE A 124 -6.55 5.46 19.32
N VAL A 125 -5.83 6.49 19.78
CA VAL A 125 -5.67 6.91 21.18
C VAL A 125 -6.12 8.35 21.32
#